data_AF-A0A4Z0YPR5-F1
#
_entry.id   AF-A0A4Z0YPR5-F1
#
_cell.length_a   1.000
_cell.length_b   1.000
_cell.length_c   1.000
_cell.angle_alpha   90.00
_cell.angle_beta   90.00
_cell.angle_gamma   90.00
#
_symmetry.space_group_name_H-M   'P 1'
#
loop_
_entity.id
_entity.type
_entity.pdbx_description
1 polymer ?
#
loop_
_entity_poly.entity_id
_entity_poly.type
_entity_poly.pdbx_seq_one_letter_code
_entity_poly.pdbx_strand_id
1 'polypeptide(L)'
;MAMVQAQTVAIPGQLLGSSDKYSAGPGTHIHESNLYSSLLGTISIAQPEKTLGPAKRMHRIAALNTSNKPSSANPLPTISVSPATSSTAEQQDKREVLPEVGNIVLCRVTRITPREATVSILVVGDAVLSAQWQGVVRVQDVRAAEKDRVKIYESFRPGDIVRAQVISLGDQANYYLTTANNELGVIMATSEAGNTMFPVSWKEYKDPETGLSESRKVAKPF
;
A
#
# COMPACT_ATOMS: atom_id res chain seq x y z
N MET A 1 -20.91 -36.15 19.61
CA MET A 1 -20.74 -34.69 19.70
C MET A 1 -19.37 -34.43 20.30
N ALA A 2 -18.42 -33.95 19.49
CA ALA A 2 -17.16 -33.41 19.99
C ALA A 2 -16.85 -32.19 19.12
N MET A 3 -17.26 -31.02 19.60
CA MET A 3 -16.78 -29.74 19.10
C MET A 3 -15.30 -29.66 19.50
N VAL A 4 -14.39 -29.90 18.55
CA VAL A 4 -12.98 -29.60 18.75
C VAL A 4 -12.84 -28.09 18.64
N GLN A 5 -12.50 -27.47 19.77
CA GLN A 5 -12.29 -26.04 19.92
C GLN A 5 -11.37 -25.52 18.81
N ALA A 6 -11.85 -24.53 18.07
CA ALA A 6 -11.03 -23.73 17.18
C ALA A 6 -9.96 -23.03 18.03
N GLN A 7 -8.75 -23.57 18.06
CA GLN A 7 -7.58 -22.81 18.46
C GLN A 7 -7.44 -21.69 17.44
N THR A 8 -7.88 -20.49 17.79
CA THR A 8 -7.87 -19.30 16.93
C THR A 8 -6.46 -18.85 16.59
N VAL A 9 -5.43 -19.42 17.20
CA VAL A 9 -4.02 -19.09 16.96
C VAL A 9 -3.25 -20.37 16.58
N ALA A 10 -2.57 -20.32 15.44
CA ALA A 10 -1.61 -21.31 14.99
C ALA A 10 -0.17 -20.84 15.26
N ILE A 11 0.68 -21.75 15.68
CA ILE A 11 2.14 -21.57 15.75
C ILE A 11 2.82 -22.22 14.54
N PRO A 12 3.99 -21.73 14.09
CA PRO A 12 4.76 -22.38 13.04
C PRO A 12 5.06 -23.84 13.41
N GLY A 13 4.80 -24.76 12.48
CA GLY A 13 4.94 -26.20 12.69
C GLY A 13 3.70 -26.89 13.30
N GLN A 14 2.63 -26.16 13.62
CA GLN A 14 1.40 -26.75 14.15
C GLN A 14 0.64 -27.52 13.08
N LEU A 15 0.18 -28.74 13.41
CA LEU A 15 -0.70 -29.55 12.59
C LEU A 15 -2.11 -28.93 12.54
N LEU A 16 -2.58 -28.57 11.34
CA LEU A 16 -3.88 -27.94 11.10
C LEU A 16 -4.93 -28.93 10.60
N GLY A 17 -4.52 -29.98 9.88
CA GLY A 17 -5.42 -30.99 9.35
C GLY A 17 -4.74 -31.91 8.33
N SER A 18 -5.47 -32.87 7.76
CA SER A 18 -4.98 -33.72 6.66
C SER A 18 -5.33 -33.10 5.30
N SER A 19 -4.47 -33.32 4.30
CA SER A 19 -4.66 -32.83 2.92
C SER A 19 -5.92 -33.36 2.23
N ASP A 20 -6.48 -34.47 2.73
CA ASP A 20 -7.71 -35.06 2.19
C ASP A 20 -8.96 -34.28 2.60
N LYS A 21 -8.88 -33.52 3.70
CA LYS A 21 -9.99 -32.74 4.26
C LYS A 21 -9.89 -31.25 3.98
N TYR A 22 -8.68 -30.73 3.77
CA TYR A 22 -8.41 -29.30 3.63
C TYR A 22 -7.38 -29.01 2.54
N SER A 23 -7.57 -27.91 1.81
CA SER A 23 -6.57 -27.37 0.89
C SER A 23 -5.66 -26.36 1.57
N ALA A 24 -4.40 -26.31 1.17
CA ALA A 24 -3.42 -25.35 1.69
C ALA A 24 -3.65 -23.96 1.08
N GLY A 25 -3.94 -22.98 1.95
CA GLY A 25 -4.00 -21.57 1.64
C GLY A 25 -2.74 -20.81 2.07
N PRO A 26 -2.71 -19.48 1.92
CA PRO A 26 -1.59 -18.65 2.35
C PRO A 26 -1.22 -18.88 3.82
N GLY A 27 0.07 -19.00 4.10
CA GLY A 27 0.58 -19.26 5.46
C GLY A 27 0.55 -20.71 5.93
N THR A 28 0.13 -21.64 5.07
CA THR A 28 0.14 -23.09 5.34
C THR A 28 0.98 -23.84 4.31
N HIS A 29 1.52 -25.00 4.68
CA HIS A 29 2.24 -25.89 3.77
C HIS A 29 1.81 -27.35 3.98
N ILE A 30 1.95 -28.18 2.95
CA ILE A 30 1.62 -29.61 3.00
C ILE A 30 2.91 -30.41 3.18
N HIS A 31 2.96 -31.29 4.17
CA HIS A 31 4.05 -32.23 4.40
C HIS A 31 3.46 -33.62 4.70
N GLU A 32 3.90 -34.65 3.98
CA GLU A 32 3.50 -36.06 4.21
C GLU A 32 1.96 -36.29 4.34
N SER A 33 1.16 -35.58 3.53
CA SER A 33 -0.32 -35.64 3.53
C SER A 33 -1.02 -34.92 4.70
N ASN A 34 -0.27 -34.09 5.44
CA ASN A 34 -0.77 -33.24 6.51
C ASN A 34 -0.47 -31.76 6.23
N LEU A 35 -1.41 -30.89 6.60
CA LEU A 35 -1.24 -29.45 6.57
C LEU A 35 -0.60 -28.96 7.88
N TYR A 36 0.45 -28.18 7.73
CA TYR A 36 1.14 -27.51 8.82
C TYR A 36 1.09 -26.00 8.63
N SER A 37 1.04 -25.28 9.75
CA SER A 37 1.21 -23.83 9.73
C SER A 37 2.66 -23.47 9.44
N SER A 38 2.90 -22.54 8.51
CA SER A 38 4.22 -21.92 8.30
C SER A 38 4.37 -20.60 9.08
N LEU A 39 3.25 -20.00 9.49
CA LEU A 39 3.20 -18.69 10.13
C LEU A 39 2.61 -18.77 11.54
N LEU A 40 3.00 -17.81 12.38
CA LEU A 40 2.33 -17.57 13.66
C LEU A 40 1.16 -16.62 13.42
N GLY A 41 -0.06 -17.01 13.76
CA GLY A 41 -1.20 -16.17 13.41
C GLY A 41 -2.57 -16.81 13.60
N THR A 42 -3.61 -16.13 13.12
CA THR A 42 -4.98 -16.61 13.23
C THR A 42 -5.36 -17.52 12.07
N ILE A 43 -6.05 -18.61 12.38
CA ILE A 43 -6.51 -19.59 11.38
C ILE A 43 -7.85 -19.13 10.81
N SER A 44 -7.94 -18.97 9.49
CA SER A 44 -9.19 -18.73 8.77
C SER A 44 -9.48 -19.92 7.84
N ILE A 45 -10.66 -20.51 8.00
CA ILE A 45 -11.12 -21.63 7.17
C ILE A 45 -12.14 -21.07 6.18
N ALA A 46 -11.70 -20.82 4.95
CA ALA A 46 -12.56 -20.35 3.88
C ALA A 46 -13.19 -21.56 3.18
N GLN A 47 -14.49 -21.76 3.39
CA GLN A 47 -15.24 -22.74 2.60
C GLN A 47 -15.55 -22.12 1.23
N PRO A 48 -15.27 -22.82 0.12
CA PRO A 48 -15.66 -22.35 -1.20
C PRO A 48 -17.18 -22.23 -1.26
N GLU A 49 -17.68 -21.01 -1.41
CA GLU A 49 -19.10 -20.77 -1.64
C GLU A 49 -19.53 -21.47 -2.93
N LYS A 50 -20.52 -22.35 -2.81
CA LYS A 50 -21.29 -22.82 -3.96
C LYS A 50 -21.98 -21.60 -4.55
N THR A 51 -21.48 -21.09 -5.67
CA THR A 51 -22.25 -20.16 -6.48
C THR A 51 -23.55 -20.86 -6.90
N LEU A 52 -24.67 -20.38 -6.36
CA LEU A 52 -25.99 -20.61 -6.92
C LEU A 52 -26.02 -19.92 -8.29
N GLY A 53 -25.50 -20.61 -9.30
CA GLY A 53 -25.60 -20.20 -10.69
C GLY A 53 -27.08 -20.16 -11.12
N PRO A 54 -27.44 -19.27 -12.06
CA PRO A 54 -28.82 -19.07 -12.48
C PRO A 54 -29.37 -20.32 -13.19
N ALA A 55 -30.66 -20.53 -13.00
CA ALA A 55 -31.38 -21.75 -13.33
C ALA A 55 -31.19 -22.25 -14.77
N LYS A 56 -30.87 -23.55 -14.83
CA LYS A 56 -30.90 -24.50 -15.94
C LYS A 56 -32.03 -24.25 -16.95
N ARG A 57 -31.73 -23.78 -18.17
CA ARG A 57 -32.60 -23.98 -19.34
C ARG A 57 -32.22 -25.30 -20.01
N MET A 58 -33.18 -26.23 -20.01
CA MET A 58 -33.02 -27.62 -20.39
C MET A 58 -33.23 -27.79 -21.91
N HIS A 59 -32.23 -28.27 -22.65
CA HIS A 59 -32.45 -28.89 -23.95
C HIS A 59 -31.65 -30.20 -24.03
N ARG A 60 -32.43 -31.29 -24.15
CA ARG A 60 -32.05 -32.70 -24.22
C ARG A 60 -31.84 -33.07 -25.69
N ILE A 61 -30.66 -33.52 -26.08
CA ILE A 61 -30.47 -34.58 -27.10
C ILE A 61 -29.21 -35.39 -26.71
N ALA A 62 -29.35 -36.71 -26.73
CA ALA A 62 -28.35 -37.71 -26.34
C ALA A 62 -27.31 -37.98 -27.44
N ALA A 63 -26.08 -38.31 -27.04
CA ALA A 63 -25.18 -39.24 -27.74
C ALA A 63 -24.09 -39.73 -26.76
N LEU A 64 -23.70 -41.00 -26.89
CA LEU A 64 -22.94 -41.81 -25.95
C LEU A 64 -21.42 -41.84 -26.22
N ASN A 65 -20.64 -42.07 -25.15
CA ASN A 65 -19.26 -42.63 -25.05
C ASN A 65 -18.08 -41.73 -25.55
N THR A 66 -16.95 -41.52 -24.87
CA THR A 66 -16.04 -42.43 -24.13
C THR A 66 -15.15 -41.72 -23.06
N SER A 67 -14.87 -42.45 -21.98
CA SER A 67 -13.70 -42.48 -21.07
C SER A 67 -13.14 -41.23 -20.34
N ASN A 68 -13.14 -41.37 -19.01
CA ASN A 68 -12.23 -40.80 -18.00
C ASN A 68 -12.21 -39.28 -17.79
N LYS A 69 -13.20 -38.80 -17.05
CA LYS A 69 -13.03 -37.64 -16.17
C LYS A 69 -13.78 -37.93 -14.87
N PRO A 70 -13.12 -38.17 -13.71
CA PRO A 70 -13.85 -38.27 -12.46
C PRO A 70 -14.48 -36.91 -12.17
N SER A 71 -15.80 -36.92 -12.19
CA SER A 71 -16.68 -35.86 -11.76
C SER A 71 -16.58 -35.63 -10.24
N SER A 72 -16.79 -34.37 -9.84
CA SER A 72 -17.14 -33.91 -8.49
C SER A 72 -16.11 -34.11 -7.37
N ALA A 73 -14.97 -33.43 -7.45
CA ALA A 73 -14.32 -33.00 -6.22
C ALA A 73 -15.09 -31.77 -5.71
N ASN A 74 -15.93 -31.94 -4.68
CA ASN A 74 -16.37 -30.80 -3.88
C ASN A 74 -15.11 -30.01 -3.50
N PRO A 75 -15.03 -28.70 -3.78
CA PRO A 75 -13.82 -27.96 -3.46
C PRO A 75 -13.64 -28.01 -1.94
N LEU A 76 -12.48 -28.52 -1.51
CA LEU A 76 -12.14 -28.68 -0.10
C LEU A 76 -12.08 -27.29 0.56
N PRO A 77 -12.46 -27.17 1.85
CA PRO A 77 -12.25 -25.95 2.60
C PRO A 77 -10.76 -25.60 2.64
N THR A 78 -10.42 -24.35 2.32
CA THR A 78 -9.03 -23.87 2.33
C THR A 78 -8.70 -23.32 3.70
N ILE A 79 -7.62 -23.80 4.31
CA ILE A 79 -7.10 -23.25 5.58
C ILE A 79 -6.00 -22.24 5.23
N SER A 80 -6.15 -21.00 5.69
CA SER A 80 -5.10 -19.99 5.65
C SER A 80 -4.75 -19.54 7.07
N VAL A 81 -3.49 -19.14 7.26
CA VAL A 81 -2.99 -18.58 8.53
C VAL A 81 -2.47 -17.18 8.24
N SER A 82 -3.11 -16.17 8.82
CA SER A 82 -2.70 -14.76 8.71
C SER A 82 -1.99 -14.30 9.99
N PRO A 83 -0.91 -13.51 9.92
CA PRO A 83 -0.24 -12.98 11.11
C PRO A 83 -1.21 -12.30 12.09
N ALA A 84 -1.01 -12.49 13.40
CA ALA A 84 -1.91 -12.00 14.47
C ALA A 84 -2.11 -10.47 14.50
N THR A 85 -1.31 -9.72 13.75
CA THR A 85 -1.47 -8.28 13.52
C THR A 85 -2.69 -7.93 12.63
N SER A 86 -3.40 -8.92 12.08
CA SER A 86 -4.58 -8.76 11.21
C SER A 86 -5.94 -9.06 11.90
N SER A 87 -6.00 -9.01 13.24
CA SER A 87 -7.12 -9.54 14.04
C SER A 87 -8.38 -8.65 14.14
N THR A 88 -8.77 -7.95 13.08
CA THR A 88 -10.16 -7.51 12.92
C THR A 88 -10.57 -7.64 11.46
N ALA A 89 -11.74 -8.22 11.21
CA ALA A 89 -12.31 -8.48 9.88
C ALA A 89 -12.65 -7.22 9.06
N GLU A 90 -12.22 -6.04 9.52
CA GLU A 90 -12.24 -4.75 8.81
C GLU A 90 -10.82 -4.29 8.37
N GLN A 91 -9.76 -5.00 8.76
CA GLN A 91 -8.36 -4.77 8.35
C GLN A 91 -7.91 -5.79 7.30
N GLN A 92 -8.76 -6.01 6.30
CA GLN A 92 -8.35 -6.65 5.06
C GLN A 92 -7.48 -5.60 4.31
N ASP A 93 -6.21 -5.92 4.02
CA ASP A 93 -5.22 -5.04 3.34
C ASP A 93 -4.57 -3.90 4.13
N LYS A 94 -3.92 -4.20 5.26
CA LYS A 94 -2.71 -3.44 5.64
C LYS A 94 -1.45 -4.26 5.36
N ARG A 95 -1.31 -4.73 4.13
CA ARG A 95 0.04 -5.00 3.60
C ARG A 95 0.77 -3.67 3.68
N GLU A 96 1.82 -3.60 4.49
CA GLU A 96 2.65 -2.41 4.56
C GLU A 96 3.34 -2.26 3.20
N VAL A 97 2.73 -1.44 2.35
CA VAL A 97 3.23 -1.17 1.00
C VAL A 97 4.54 -0.43 1.16
N LEU A 98 5.65 -1.07 0.79
CA LEU A 98 6.95 -0.43 0.85
C LEU A 98 7.08 0.58 -0.29
N PRO A 99 7.70 1.75 -0.05
CA PRO A 99 7.99 2.69 -1.13
C PRO A 99 8.99 2.07 -2.12
N GLU A 100 8.56 1.81 -3.35
CA GLU A 100 9.41 1.32 -4.42
C GLU A 100 9.92 2.47 -5.31
N VAL A 101 10.99 2.20 -6.05
CA VAL A 101 11.56 3.15 -7.02
C VAL A 101 10.54 3.42 -8.12
N GLY A 102 10.32 4.70 -8.42
CA GLY A 102 9.35 5.16 -9.41
C GLY A 102 7.97 5.46 -8.83
N ASN A 103 7.67 5.03 -7.60
CA ASN A 103 6.38 5.31 -6.98
C ASN A 103 6.22 6.79 -6.67
N ILE A 104 5.00 7.29 -6.87
CA ILE A 104 4.61 8.63 -6.44
C ILE A 104 4.21 8.55 -4.96
N VAL A 105 4.77 9.44 -4.17
CA VAL A 105 4.57 9.48 -2.73
C VAL A 105 4.09 10.86 -2.29
N LEU A 106 3.22 10.87 -1.28
CA LEU A 106 2.88 12.08 -0.53
C LEU A 106 3.72 12.12 0.72
N CYS A 107 4.37 13.25 0.91
CA CYS A 107 5.31 13.44 2.01
C CYS A 107 5.12 14.81 2.66
N ARG A 108 5.36 14.86 3.97
CA ARG A 108 5.33 16.08 4.76
C ARG A 108 6.74 16.57 4.98
N VAL A 109 7.01 17.84 4.70
CA VAL A 109 8.32 18.45 4.96
C VAL A 109 8.51 18.58 6.47
N THR A 110 9.55 17.95 7.01
CA THR A 110 9.87 18.01 8.43
C THR A 110 10.93 19.06 8.70
N ARG A 111 12.00 19.07 7.92
CA ARG A 111 13.14 19.96 8.09
C ARG A 111 13.68 20.40 6.75
N ILE A 112 14.19 21.64 6.72
CA ILE A 112 14.80 22.22 5.54
C ILE A 112 16.24 22.61 5.83
N THR A 113 17.12 22.31 4.90
CA THR A 113 18.48 22.82 4.84
C THR A 113 18.72 23.49 3.48
N PRO A 114 19.78 24.31 3.33
CA PRO A 114 20.07 24.97 2.05
C PRO A 114 20.38 24.02 0.89
N ARG A 115 20.80 22.77 1.17
CA ARG A 115 21.15 21.78 0.13
C ARG A 115 20.06 20.74 -0.10
N GLU A 116 19.23 20.49 0.90
CA GLU A 116 18.22 19.43 0.86
C GLU A 116 17.05 19.69 1.82
N ALA A 117 15.88 19.13 1.50
CA ALA A 117 14.72 19.08 2.37
C ALA A 117 14.49 17.65 2.86
N THR A 118 14.42 17.46 4.17
CA THR A 118 14.02 16.20 4.79
C THR A 118 12.50 16.16 4.89
N VAL A 119 11.94 15.04 4.48
CA VAL A 119 10.51 14.81 4.45
C VAL A 119 10.17 13.48 5.12
N SER A 120 8.94 13.37 5.63
CA SER A 120 8.37 12.11 6.11
C SER A 120 7.31 11.64 5.12
N ILE A 121 7.47 10.42 4.61
CA ILE A 121 6.56 9.81 3.64
C ILE A 121 5.34 9.28 4.39
N LEU A 122 4.17 9.71 3.94
CA LEU A 122 2.87 9.39 4.55
C LEU A 122 2.08 8.39 3.71
N VAL A 123 2.15 8.53 2.38
CA VAL A 123 1.35 7.75 1.42
C VAL A 123 2.23 7.34 0.24
N VAL A 124 2.06 6.10 -0.23
CA VAL A 124 2.69 5.55 -1.43
C VAL A 124 1.59 5.15 -2.40
N GLY A 125 1.53 5.81 -3.56
CA GLY A 125 0.42 5.61 -4.50
C GLY A 125 -0.92 5.88 -3.82
N ASP A 126 -1.74 4.82 -3.70
CA ASP A 126 -3.07 4.87 -3.08
C ASP A 126 -3.09 4.31 -1.65
N ALA A 127 -1.94 3.86 -1.13
CA ALA A 127 -1.84 3.22 0.18
C ALA A 127 -1.23 4.14 1.24
N VAL A 128 -1.92 4.27 2.38
CA VAL A 128 -1.42 5.01 3.54
C VAL A 128 -0.48 4.13 4.37
N LEU A 129 0.73 4.63 4.61
CA LEU A 129 1.76 3.93 5.37
C LEU A 129 1.46 3.99 6.88
N SER A 130 1.70 2.88 7.59
CA SER A 130 1.75 2.85 9.06
C SER A 130 3.05 3.41 9.60
N ALA A 131 4.18 2.94 9.06
CA ALA A 131 5.50 3.35 9.50
C ALA A 131 5.87 4.74 8.96
N GLN A 132 6.61 5.50 9.77
CA GLN A 132 7.26 6.71 9.28
C GLN A 132 8.51 6.34 8.48
N TRP A 133 8.42 6.50 7.16
CA TRP A 133 9.58 6.44 6.28
C TRP A 133 10.12 7.85 6.05
N GLN A 134 11.44 8.00 6.04
CA GLN A 134 12.09 9.30 5.82
C GLN A 134 12.58 9.40 4.38
N GLY A 135 12.42 10.57 3.79
CA GLY A 135 12.91 10.88 2.46
C GLY A 135 13.68 12.19 2.44
N VAL A 136 14.50 12.37 1.41
CA VAL A 136 15.27 13.58 1.19
C VAL A 136 15.10 14.04 -0.26
N VAL A 137 14.81 15.33 -0.42
CA VAL A 137 14.75 16.02 -1.71
C VAL A 137 15.96 16.96 -1.80
N ARG A 138 16.91 16.66 -2.68
CA ARG A 138 18.13 17.47 -2.87
C ARG A 138 17.90 18.63 -3.83
N VAL A 139 18.72 19.67 -3.76
CA VAL A 139 18.65 20.86 -4.63
C VAL A 139 18.53 20.52 -6.12
N GLN A 140 19.31 19.55 -6.58
CA GLN A 140 19.40 19.12 -7.97
C GLN A 140 18.19 18.30 -8.46
N ASP A 141 17.34 17.84 -7.53
CA ASP A 141 16.18 17.00 -7.78
C ASP A 141 14.87 17.78 -7.63
N VAL A 142 14.94 19.09 -7.39
CA VAL A 142 13.76 19.96 -7.20
C VAL A 142 13.10 20.30 -8.54
N ARG A 143 13.85 20.70 -9.57
CA ARG A 143 13.34 21.08 -10.91
C ARG A 143 14.08 20.33 -12.01
N ALA A 144 13.40 20.02 -13.11
CA ALA A 144 14.05 19.43 -14.29
C ALA A 144 15.03 20.40 -14.97
N ALA A 145 14.64 21.67 -15.09
CA ALA A 145 15.43 22.75 -15.70
C ALA A 145 16.03 23.69 -14.63
N GLU A 146 17.17 24.31 -14.95
CA GLU A 146 17.85 25.31 -14.12
C GLU A 146 18.21 24.88 -12.68
N LYS A 147 18.75 23.68 -12.51
CA LYS A 147 19.08 23.08 -11.21
C LYS A 147 19.94 23.97 -10.29
N ASP A 148 20.85 24.77 -10.87
CA ASP A 148 21.79 25.60 -10.10
C ASP A 148 21.18 26.87 -9.51
N ARG A 149 20.01 27.31 -10.01
CA ARG A 149 19.33 28.51 -9.51
C ARG A 149 18.27 28.21 -8.46
N VAL A 150 17.99 26.94 -8.21
CA VAL A 150 16.92 26.54 -7.30
C VAL A 150 17.36 26.67 -5.86
N LYS A 151 16.60 27.41 -5.06
CA LYS A 151 16.74 27.44 -3.61
C LYS A 151 15.64 26.60 -2.97
N ILE A 152 16.02 25.72 -2.05
CA ILE A 152 15.06 24.86 -1.32
C ILE A 152 14.09 25.73 -0.51
N TYR A 153 14.60 26.79 0.12
CA TYR A 153 13.81 27.70 0.94
C TYR A 153 12.67 28.41 0.17
N GLU A 154 12.86 28.66 -1.12
CA GLU A 154 11.83 29.25 -2.00
C GLU A 154 10.90 28.18 -2.61
N SER A 155 11.23 26.90 -2.45
CA SER A 155 10.47 25.78 -3.05
C SER A 155 9.58 25.09 -2.03
N PHE A 156 10.04 24.95 -0.79
CA PHE A 156 9.37 24.20 0.28
C PHE A 156 9.44 24.96 1.60
N ARG A 157 8.45 24.76 2.47
CA ARG A 157 8.50 25.13 3.88
C ARG A 157 8.23 23.93 4.80
N PRO A 158 8.74 23.95 6.05
CA PRO A 158 8.41 22.91 7.03
C PRO A 158 6.89 22.89 7.27
N GLY A 159 6.31 21.70 7.29
CA GLY A 159 4.86 21.50 7.43
C GLY A 159 4.13 21.27 6.10
N ASP A 160 4.72 21.64 4.97
CA ASP A 160 4.09 21.47 3.65
C ASP A 160 3.88 20.01 3.28
N ILE A 161 2.82 19.75 2.50
CA ILE A 161 2.60 18.46 1.85
C ILE A 161 3.04 18.53 0.41
N VAL A 162 3.97 17.65 0.07
CA VAL A 162 4.66 17.59 -1.21
C VAL A 162 4.38 16.25 -1.89
N ARG A 163 4.04 16.32 -3.17
CA ARG A 163 4.04 15.17 -4.09
C ARG A 163 5.45 15.02 -4.64
N ALA A 164 6.05 13.86 -4.40
CA ALA A 164 7.36 13.53 -4.93
C ALA A 164 7.35 12.14 -5.54
N GLN A 165 8.39 11.82 -6.30
CA GLN A 165 8.62 10.49 -6.84
C GLN A 165 9.89 9.91 -6.24
N VAL A 166 9.87 8.62 -5.88
CA VAL A 166 11.05 7.91 -5.38
C VAL A 166 12.03 7.66 -6.53
N ILE A 167 13.24 8.18 -6.43
CA ILE A 167 14.32 7.95 -7.41
C ILE A 167 15.09 6.68 -7.05
N SER A 168 15.45 6.55 -5.78
CA SER A 168 16.17 5.41 -5.26
C SER A 168 15.90 5.27 -3.77
N LEU A 169 16.17 4.08 -3.24
CA LEU A 169 16.12 3.80 -1.80
C LEU A 169 17.14 4.65 -1.01
N GLY A 170 18.08 5.32 -1.70
CA GLY A 170 19.05 6.22 -1.11
C GLY A 170 20.09 5.50 -0.28
N ASP A 171 20.23 5.91 0.98
CA ASP A 171 21.11 5.32 1.99
C ASP A 171 20.32 4.44 2.97
N GLN A 172 20.95 4.03 4.08
CA GLN A 172 20.30 3.15 5.05
C GLN A 172 19.13 3.81 5.81
N ALA A 173 18.95 5.13 5.70
CA ALA A 173 17.99 5.89 6.51
C ALA A 173 16.98 6.70 5.69
N ASN A 174 17.33 7.13 4.48
CA ASN A 174 16.57 8.10 3.71
C ASN A 174 16.40 7.71 2.25
N TYR A 175 15.15 7.71 1.80
CA TYR A 175 14.81 7.58 0.38
C TYR A 175 15.17 8.85 -0.37
N TYR A 176 15.72 8.73 -1.58
CA TYR A 176 15.92 9.89 -2.44
C TYR A 176 14.69 10.15 -3.29
N LEU A 177 14.17 11.36 -3.16
CA LEU A 177 12.94 11.80 -3.79
C LEU A 177 13.22 12.93 -4.78
N THR A 178 12.44 12.98 -5.87
CA THR A 178 12.46 14.08 -6.83
C THR A 178 11.10 14.76 -6.93
N THR A 179 11.14 16.07 -7.15
CA THR A 179 9.98 16.87 -7.57
C THR A 179 10.19 17.47 -8.96
N ALA A 180 11.11 16.95 -9.76
CA ALA A 180 11.54 17.57 -11.01
C ALA A 180 10.43 17.72 -12.06
N ASN A 181 9.36 16.91 -11.96
CA ASN A 181 8.22 16.95 -12.87
C ASN A 181 7.25 18.11 -12.55
N ASN A 182 6.40 18.49 -13.51
CA ASN A 182 5.41 19.57 -13.39
C ASN A 182 4.23 19.20 -12.47
N GLU A 183 3.90 17.91 -12.42
CA GLU A 183 2.85 17.36 -11.55
C GLU A 183 3.34 17.11 -10.12
N LEU A 184 4.65 17.29 -9.88
CA LEU A 184 5.30 17.07 -8.60
C LEU A 184 5.71 18.41 -7.98
N GLY A 185 5.55 18.51 -6.67
CA GLY A 185 5.70 19.76 -5.93
C GLY A 185 4.75 19.84 -4.75
N VAL A 186 4.64 21.03 -4.18
CA VAL A 186 3.75 21.36 -3.06
C VAL A 186 2.31 21.32 -3.53
N ILE A 187 1.50 20.47 -2.89
CA ILE A 187 0.05 20.37 -3.12
C ILE A 187 -0.72 21.14 -2.05
N MET A 188 -0.23 21.11 -0.81
CA MET A 188 -0.86 21.79 0.32
C MET A 188 0.21 22.58 1.08
N ALA A 189 -0.08 23.86 1.26
CA ALA A 189 0.77 24.80 1.96
C ALA A 189 -0.02 25.44 3.10
N THR A 190 0.63 25.61 4.23
CA THR A 190 0.13 26.43 5.35
C THR A 190 0.93 27.73 5.39
N SER A 191 0.23 28.85 5.57
CA SER A 191 0.84 30.15 5.84
C SER A 191 1.38 30.21 7.27
N GLU A 192 2.18 31.23 7.57
CA GLU A 192 2.68 31.51 8.93
C GLU A 192 1.54 31.70 9.95
N ALA A 193 0.40 32.23 9.51
CA ALA A 193 -0.80 32.38 10.34
C ALA A 193 -1.52 31.03 10.64
N GLY A 194 -1.09 29.93 10.03
CA GLY A 194 -1.74 28.61 10.14
C GLY A 194 -2.86 28.38 9.12
N ASN A 195 -3.13 29.34 8.25
CA ASN A 195 -4.18 29.24 7.24
C ASN A 195 -3.76 28.37 6.05
N THR A 196 -4.71 27.63 5.47
CA THR A 196 -4.49 26.88 4.23
C THR A 196 -4.42 27.82 3.05
N MET A 197 -3.29 27.81 2.35
CA MET A 197 -3.07 28.65 1.17
C MET A 197 -3.56 27.96 -0.10
N PHE A 198 -3.90 28.76 -1.13
CA PHE A 198 -4.24 28.24 -2.45
C PHE A 198 -3.17 28.59 -3.49
N PRO A 199 -2.96 27.72 -4.49
CA PRO A 199 -2.00 28.00 -5.57
C PRO A 199 -2.56 29.08 -6.50
N VAL A 200 -1.78 30.14 -6.73
CA VAL A 200 -2.12 31.21 -7.70
C VAL A 200 -1.38 31.00 -9.01
N SER A 201 -0.13 30.54 -8.93
CA SER A 201 0.77 30.33 -10.06
C SER A 201 1.65 29.12 -9.81
N TRP A 202 2.42 28.70 -10.82
CA TRP A 202 3.39 27.61 -10.74
C TRP A 202 4.54 27.87 -9.74
N LYS A 203 4.66 29.10 -9.23
CA LYS A 203 5.70 29.54 -8.29
C LYS A 203 5.14 30.11 -6.97
N GLU A 204 3.84 30.33 -6.86
CA GLU A 204 3.30 31.19 -5.78
C GLU A 204 2.00 30.64 -5.20
N TYR A 205 1.96 30.59 -3.86
CA TYR A 205 0.78 30.37 -3.05
C TYR A 205 0.34 31.68 -2.45
N LYS A 206 -0.98 31.85 -2.25
CA LYS A 206 -1.54 33.03 -1.59
C LYS A 206 -2.45 32.61 -0.45
N ASP A 207 -2.32 33.31 0.67
CA ASP A 207 -3.24 33.18 1.79
C ASP A 207 -4.52 33.98 1.48
N PRO A 208 -5.71 33.36 1.57
CA PRO A 208 -6.97 34.05 1.33
C PRO A 208 -7.28 35.14 2.37
N GLU A 209 -6.79 35.01 3.61
CA GLU A 209 -7.14 35.96 4.70
C GLU A 209 -6.16 37.12 4.77
N THR A 210 -4.85 36.84 4.81
CA THR A 210 -3.83 37.89 4.92
C THR A 210 -3.50 38.53 3.57
N GLY A 211 -3.81 37.85 2.47
CA GLY A 211 -3.46 38.28 1.12
C GLY A 211 -1.96 38.21 0.81
N LEU A 212 -1.14 37.73 1.75
CA LEU A 212 0.30 37.55 1.56
C LEU A 212 0.57 36.41 0.61
N SER A 213 1.56 36.62 -0.25
CA SER A 213 1.98 35.62 -1.22
C SER A 213 3.34 35.05 -0.86
N GLU A 214 3.46 33.73 -0.98
CA GLU A 214 4.65 32.98 -0.64
C GLU A 214 5.12 32.16 -1.84
N SER A 215 6.42 32.23 -2.12
CA SER A 215 7.03 31.41 -3.17
C SER A 215 7.12 29.95 -2.73
N ARG A 216 6.61 29.04 -3.56
CA ARG A 216 6.73 27.58 -3.41
C ARG A 216 6.82 26.92 -4.79
N LYS A 217 7.35 25.70 -4.87
CA LYS A 217 7.25 24.90 -6.10
C LYS A 217 5.88 24.23 -6.16
N VAL A 218 4.95 24.85 -6.87
CA VAL A 218 3.56 24.38 -6.95
C VAL A 218 3.44 23.19 -7.91
N ALA A 219 2.75 22.13 -7.49
CA ALA A 219 2.35 21.03 -8.37
C ALA A 219 1.13 21.46 -9.21
N LYS A 220 1.08 21.08 -10.48
CA LYS A 220 -0.10 21.35 -11.31
C LYS A 220 -1.33 20.62 -10.74
N PRO A 221 -2.43 21.32 -10.41
CA PRO A 221 -3.67 20.66 -9.99
C PRO A 221 -4.26 19.87 -11.17
N PHE A 222 -4.91 18.75 -10.86
CA PHE A 222 -5.59 17.89 -11.82
C PHE A 222 -6.95 18.48 -12.23
#